data_AF-A0A958QB07-F1
#
_entry.id   AF-A0A958QB07-F1
#
_cell.length_a   1.000
_cell.length_b   1.000
_cell.length_c   1.000
_cell.angle_alpha   90.00
_cell.angle_beta   90.00
_cell.angle_gamma   90.00
#
_symmetry.space_group_name_H-M   'P 1'
#
loop_
_entity.id
_entity.type
_entity.pdbx_description
1 polymer ?
#
loop_
_entity_poly.entity_id
_entity_poly.type
_entity_poly.pdbx_seq_one_letter_code
_entity_poly.pdbx_strand_id
1 'polypeptide(L)'
;VGLVISQCRGNPDYFEALDLLELGLDPKRALNRLRSEDQRQFNKLSRSRQVAVIDSQGKIDSFTGEDCGRYAGQIVNKQLGYVLLGNGLESQEVLIAMDKEMRRQELGSFERIALAMQAGLRAGGEVRPESSAGLCYASGTSSSKWWKDSGECLSIEDSDTPVMDLIKLFNLEQSRLALEKGFESFEGGDFDSGSDAFEIAKRLNPTDMEIPLWQGFFLYKSGRKAKGLKILRPIIESNDPWPKETLRRFGGSVGDELLEKMLSAEKK
;
A
#
# COMPACT_ATOMS: atom_id res chain seq x y z
N VAL A 1 -16.73 9.64 2.97
CA VAL A 1 -15.61 10.32 3.67
C VAL A 1 -14.32 10.07 2.89
N GLY A 2 -13.35 10.98 2.92
CA GLY A 2 -12.22 11.00 1.99
C GLY A 2 -10.83 11.02 2.65
N LEU A 3 -9.92 11.83 2.13
CA LEU A 3 -8.52 11.92 2.58
C LEU A 3 -8.15 13.36 2.90
N VAL A 4 -7.29 13.54 3.90
CA VAL A 4 -6.74 14.84 4.30
C VAL A 4 -5.25 14.70 4.59
N ILE A 5 -4.48 15.70 4.17
CA ILE A 5 -3.06 15.82 4.52
C ILE A 5 -2.76 17.26 4.96
N SER A 6 -1.94 17.42 5.99
CA SER A 6 -1.57 18.71 6.60
C SER A 6 -0.06 18.70 6.86
N GLN A 7 0.69 19.59 6.21
CA GLN A 7 2.16 19.60 6.23
C GLN A 7 2.75 21.03 6.22
N CYS A 8 4.07 21.12 6.03
CA CYS A 8 4.92 22.31 6.24
C CYS A 8 4.93 22.73 7.73
N ARG A 9 4.09 23.66 8.16
CA ARG A 9 3.70 23.78 9.57
C ARG A 9 2.36 23.09 9.74
N GLY A 10 2.36 21.79 9.98
CA GLY A 10 1.13 21.01 10.18
C GLY A 10 0.23 21.60 11.27
N ASN A 11 -1.08 21.44 11.09
CA ASN A 11 -2.08 21.67 12.13
C ASN A 11 -3.05 20.45 12.13
N PRO A 12 -3.12 19.68 13.23
CA PRO A 12 -4.03 18.54 13.38
C PRO A 12 -5.52 18.90 13.24
N ASP A 13 -5.93 20.13 13.52
CA ASP A 13 -7.33 20.57 13.42
C ASP A 13 -7.88 20.41 11.99
N TYR A 14 -7.00 20.40 10.97
CA TYR A 14 -7.44 20.15 9.59
C TYR A 14 -8.03 18.74 9.40
N PHE A 15 -7.79 17.78 10.31
CA PHE A 15 -8.40 16.46 10.26
C PHE A 15 -9.92 16.48 10.49
N GLU A 16 -10.45 17.54 11.11
CA GLU A 16 -11.90 17.81 11.17
C GLU A 16 -12.54 17.95 9.77
N ALA A 17 -11.73 18.12 8.71
CA ALA A 17 -12.22 18.07 7.35
C ALA A 17 -12.97 16.76 7.05
N LEU A 18 -12.53 15.62 7.62
CA LEU A 18 -13.20 14.34 7.42
C LEU A 18 -14.63 14.35 7.99
N ASP A 19 -14.83 14.94 9.16
CA ASP A 19 -16.15 15.10 9.78
C ASP A 19 -17.03 16.05 8.95
N LEU A 20 -16.45 17.15 8.43
CA LEU A 20 -17.17 18.08 7.56
C LEU A 20 -17.60 17.42 6.25
N LEU A 21 -16.75 16.57 5.66
CA LEU A 21 -17.08 15.77 4.48
C LEU A 21 -18.20 14.77 4.80
N GLU A 22 -18.18 14.15 5.99
CA GLU A 22 -19.24 13.24 6.45
C GLU A 22 -20.59 13.96 6.57
N LEU A 23 -20.57 15.21 7.05
CA LEU A 23 -21.74 16.09 7.11
C LEU A 23 -22.19 16.63 5.73
N GLY A 24 -21.54 16.21 4.64
CA GLY A 24 -21.92 16.52 3.27
C GLY A 24 -21.38 17.84 2.73
N LEU A 25 -20.41 18.47 3.41
CA LEU A 25 -19.70 19.62 2.84
C LEU A 25 -18.76 19.13 1.73
N ASP A 26 -18.64 19.90 0.66
CA ASP A 26 -17.59 19.66 -0.33
C ASP A 26 -16.20 20.09 0.22
N PRO A 27 -15.09 19.51 -0.31
CA PRO A 27 -13.74 19.80 0.15
C PRO A 27 -13.39 21.29 0.22
N LYS A 28 -13.89 22.10 -0.72
CA LYS A 28 -13.61 23.55 -0.76
C LYS A 28 -14.29 24.27 0.39
N ARG A 29 -15.55 23.93 0.69
CA ARG A 29 -16.25 24.52 1.84
C ARG A 29 -15.62 24.09 3.16
N ALA A 30 -15.28 22.81 3.29
CA ALA A 30 -14.60 22.29 4.47
C ALA A 30 -13.26 23.00 4.71
N LEU A 31 -12.40 23.06 3.68
CA LEU A 31 -11.09 23.68 3.77
C LEU A 31 -11.18 25.19 4.05
N ASN A 32 -12.10 25.93 3.42
CA ASN A 32 -12.28 27.36 3.69
C ASN A 32 -12.71 27.66 5.12
N ARG A 33 -13.56 26.81 5.71
CA ARG A 33 -13.98 26.94 7.10
C ARG A 33 -12.78 26.77 8.04
N LEU A 34 -12.06 25.66 7.92
CA LEU A 34 -10.92 25.32 8.77
C LEU A 34 -9.78 26.33 8.62
N ARG A 35 -9.49 26.79 7.40
CA ARG A 35 -8.51 27.86 7.17
C ARG A 35 -8.90 29.17 7.83
N SER A 36 -10.19 29.51 7.83
CA SER A 36 -10.67 30.73 8.50
C SER A 36 -10.53 30.63 10.02
N GLU A 37 -10.72 29.43 10.58
CA GLU A 37 -10.49 29.13 12.00
C GLU A 37 -9.01 29.19 12.35
N ASP A 38 -8.13 28.52 11.59
CA ASP A 38 -6.67 28.53 11.75
C ASP A 38 -6.09 29.95 11.61
N GLN A 39 -6.62 30.79 10.69
CA GLN A 39 -6.21 32.19 10.56
C GLN A 39 -6.56 33.02 11.80
N ARG A 40 -7.71 32.78 12.44
CA ARG A 40 -8.11 33.48 13.67
C ARG A 40 -7.25 33.08 14.86
N GLN A 41 -6.95 31.79 14.98
CA GLN A 41 -6.19 31.24 16.11
C GLN A 41 -4.69 31.48 15.97
N PHE A 42 -4.14 31.28 14.77
CA PHE A 42 -2.71 31.18 14.50
C PHE A 42 -2.25 32.11 13.37
N ASN A 43 -2.82 33.32 13.28
CA ASN A 43 -2.61 34.37 12.25
C ASN A 43 -1.30 34.32 11.44
N LYS A 44 -0.13 34.30 12.08
CA LYS A 44 1.16 34.24 11.37
C LYS A 44 1.51 32.84 10.86
N LEU A 45 1.18 31.79 11.59
CA LEU A 45 1.50 30.40 11.24
C LEU A 45 0.57 29.84 10.15
N SER A 46 -0.65 30.37 10.01
CA SER A 46 -1.62 29.94 8.98
C SER A 46 -1.09 30.16 7.55
N ARG A 47 -0.14 31.08 7.37
CA ARG A 47 0.54 31.34 6.09
C ARG A 47 1.63 30.32 5.75
N SER A 48 2.04 29.48 6.71
CA SER A 48 2.99 28.37 6.53
C SER A 48 2.30 27.00 6.54
N ARG A 49 0.99 26.93 6.30
CA ARG A 49 0.26 25.66 6.15
C ARG A 49 0.31 25.19 4.71
N GLN A 50 0.41 23.88 4.52
CA GLN A 50 0.11 23.24 3.26
C GLN A 50 -0.86 22.09 3.51
N VAL A 51 -2.03 22.13 2.90
CA VAL A 51 -3.15 21.22 3.21
C VAL A 51 -3.86 20.81 1.93
N ALA A 52 -4.29 19.56 1.83
CA ALA A 52 -5.26 19.14 0.83
C ALA A 52 -6.34 18.25 1.43
N VAL A 53 -7.53 18.34 0.84
CA VAL A 53 -8.71 17.56 1.17
C VAL A 53 -9.26 16.97 -0.12
N ILE A 54 -9.48 15.66 -0.13
CA ILE A 54 -10.14 14.92 -1.20
C ILE A 54 -11.38 14.24 -0.61
N ASP A 55 -12.53 14.28 -1.26
CA ASP A 55 -13.70 13.49 -0.85
C ASP A 55 -13.73 12.09 -1.50
N SER A 56 -14.63 11.21 -1.03
CA SER A 56 -14.79 9.86 -1.61
C SER A 56 -15.28 9.86 -3.07
N GLN A 57 -15.66 11.01 -3.63
CA GLN A 57 -16.01 11.16 -5.05
C GLN A 57 -14.87 11.77 -5.87
N GLY A 58 -13.69 11.96 -5.28
CA GLY A 58 -12.52 12.52 -5.95
C GLY A 58 -12.60 14.03 -6.17
N LYS A 59 -13.51 14.77 -5.53
CA LYS A 59 -13.44 16.23 -5.51
C LYS A 59 -12.29 16.65 -4.61
N ILE A 60 -11.59 17.71 -5.00
CA ILE A 60 -10.34 18.14 -4.37
C ILE A 60 -10.37 19.64 -4.13
N ASP A 61 -9.91 20.04 -2.93
CA ASP A 61 -9.40 21.38 -2.70
C ASP A 61 -8.07 21.31 -1.93
N SER A 62 -7.20 22.27 -2.18
CA SER A 62 -5.89 22.33 -1.53
C SER A 62 -5.38 23.75 -1.40
N PHE A 63 -4.53 23.96 -0.42
CA PHE A 63 -3.93 25.24 -0.10
C PHE A 63 -2.44 25.07 0.16
N THR A 64 -1.63 25.93 -0.46
CA THR A 64 -0.22 26.12 -0.14
C THR A 64 -0.02 27.55 0.29
N GLY A 65 0.41 27.75 1.54
CA GLY A 65 0.69 29.07 2.09
C GLY A 65 1.94 29.70 1.48
N GLU A 66 1.94 31.03 1.39
CA GLU A 66 3.06 31.79 0.81
C GLU A 66 4.33 31.76 1.65
N ASP A 67 4.21 31.46 2.95
CA ASP A 67 5.33 31.32 3.88
C ASP A 67 5.77 29.84 4.03
N CYS A 68 5.41 28.96 3.08
CA CYS A 68 5.89 27.57 3.00
C CYS A 68 7.30 27.44 2.38
N GLY A 69 7.88 28.55 1.91
CA GLY A 69 9.23 28.61 1.36
C GLY A 69 9.29 28.46 -0.16
N ARG A 70 10.50 28.63 -0.71
CA ARG A 70 10.75 28.51 -2.15
C ARG A 70 10.47 27.08 -2.61
N TYR A 71 9.88 26.94 -3.80
CA TYR A 71 9.46 25.67 -4.39
C TYR A 71 8.40 24.89 -3.59
N ALA A 72 7.79 25.50 -2.56
CA ALA A 72 6.53 25.00 -2.06
C ALA A 72 5.46 25.13 -3.16
N GLY A 73 4.72 24.06 -3.40
CA GLY A 73 3.76 24.02 -4.49
C GLY A 73 2.84 22.84 -4.45
N GLN A 74 1.92 22.82 -5.42
CA GLN A 74 0.93 21.77 -5.57
C GLN A 74 0.63 21.52 -7.04
N ILE A 75 0.37 20.27 -7.40
CA ILE A 75 -0.23 19.88 -8.68
C ILE A 75 -1.56 19.21 -8.37
N VAL A 76 -2.66 19.82 -8.83
CA VAL A 76 -4.01 19.30 -8.62
C VAL A 76 -4.54 18.76 -9.93
N ASN A 77 -4.78 17.46 -10.00
CA ASN A 77 -5.39 16.80 -11.15
C ASN A 77 -6.80 16.33 -10.80
N LYS A 78 -7.78 17.20 -11.06
CA LYS A 78 -9.19 16.95 -10.74
C LYS A 78 -9.82 15.85 -11.61
N GLN A 79 -9.28 15.64 -12.82
CA GLN A 79 -9.77 14.62 -13.74
C GLN A 79 -9.39 13.22 -13.26
N LEU A 80 -8.16 13.06 -12.74
CA LEU A 80 -7.66 11.79 -12.21
C LEU A 80 -7.84 11.64 -10.70
N GLY A 81 -8.38 12.65 -10.01
CA GLY A 81 -8.72 12.57 -8.60
C GLY A 81 -7.51 12.55 -7.65
N TYR A 82 -6.41 13.23 -7.98
CA TYR A 82 -5.25 13.35 -7.07
C TYR A 82 -4.71 14.77 -6.93
N VAL A 83 -3.95 14.97 -5.84
CA VAL A 83 -3.15 16.16 -5.59
C VAL A 83 -1.77 15.75 -5.10
N LEU A 84 -0.75 16.41 -5.61
CA LEU A 84 0.63 16.30 -5.15
C LEU A 84 0.97 17.61 -4.44
N LEU A 85 1.51 17.52 -3.24
CA LEU A 85 1.98 18.65 -2.45
C LEU A 85 3.45 18.47 -2.15
N GLY A 86 4.19 19.56 -2.11
CA GLY A 86 5.56 19.54 -1.62
C GLY A 86 5.99 20.91 -1.11
N ASN A 87 6.90 20.89 -0.14
CA ASN A 87 7.55 22.06 0.46
C ASN A 87 8.99 21.66 0.79
N GLY A 88 9.92 22.62 0.82
CA GLY A 88 11.34 22.32 1.00
C GLY A 88 11.99 21.56 -0.16
N LEU A 89 11.32 21.48 -1.32
CA LEU A 89 11.80 20.75 -2.49
C LEU A 89 13.05 21.40 -3.09
N GLU A 90 13.93 20.60 -3.66
CA GLU A 90 15.09 21.08 -4.43
C GLU A 90 14.64 21.99 -5.58
N SER A 91 13.56 21.63 -6.27
CA SER A 91 13.01 22.39 -7.39
C SER A 91 11.55 22.00 -7.73
N GLN A 92 10.96 22.67 -8.73
CA GLN A 92 9.60 22.34 -9.20
C GLN A 92 9.55 21.01 -9.97
N GLU A 93 10.69 20.60 -10.54
CA GLU A 93 10.84 19.36 -11.31
C GLU A 93 10.47 18.12 -10.48
N VAL A 94 10.61 18.18 -9.15
CA VAL A 94 10.19 17.12 -8.23
C VAL A 94 8.69 16.82 -8.40
N LEU A 95 7.82 17.83 -8.29
CA LEU A 95 6.37 17.64 -8.44
C LEU A 95 6.02 17.24 -9.88
N ILE A 96 6.71 17.78 -10.88
CA ILE A 96 6.48 17.44 -12.30
C ILE A 96 6.81 15.97 -12.57
N ALA A 97 7.92 15.47 -12.00
CA ALA A 97 8.32 14.07 -12.12
C ALA A 97 7.30 13.13 -11.44
N MET A 98 6.82 13.49 -10.24
CA MET A 98 5.76 12.77 -9.55
C MET A 98 4.46 12.75 -10.37
N ASP A 99 4.04 13.89 -10.93
CA ASP A 99 2.81 14.03 -11.71
C ASP A 99 2.83 13.15 -12.97
N LYS A 100 3.99 13.02 -13.61
CA LYS A 100 4.16 12.16 -14.78
C LYS A 100 3.82 10.70 -14.48
N GLU A 101 4.28 10.16 -13.34
CA GLU A 101 3.97 8.77 -12.96
C GLU A 101 2.51 8.61 -12.52
N MET A 102 1.94 9.62 -11.84
CA MET A 102 0.53 9.60 -11.43
C MET A 102 -0.45 9.57 -12.61
N ARG A 103 -0.05 10.00 -13.81
CA ARG A 103 -0.88 9.97 -15.03
C ARG A 103 -0.98 8.60 -15.70
N ARG A 104 -0.20 7.60 -15.26
CA ARG A 104 -0.11 6.26 -15.85
C ARG A 104 -1.28 5.36 -15.44
N GLN A 105 -2.46 5.64 -15.98
CA GLN A 105 -3.72 4.98 -15.60
C GLN A 105 -3.77 3.48 -15.88
N GLU A 106 -2.83 2.94 -16.66
CA GLU A 106 -2.67 1.51 -16.87
C GLU A 106 -2.17 0.76 -15.61
N LEU A 107 -1.60 1.49 -14.64
CA LEU A 107 -1.05 0.95 -13.39
C LEU A 107 -2.06 1.07 -12.25
N GLY A 108 -1.89 0.25 -11.21
CA GLY A 108 -2.67 0.35 -9.97
C GLY A 108 -2.41 1.64 -9.21
N SER A 109 -3.34 2.05 -8.33
CA SER A 109 -3.20 3.30 -7.54
C SER A 109 -1.91 3.34 -6.71
N PHE A 110 -1.62 2.28 -5.98
CA PHE A 110 -0.39 2.18 -5.20
C PHE A 110 0.85 2.21 -6.08
N GLU A 111 0.85 1.48 -7.20
CA GLU A 111 2.00 1.45 -8.11
C GLU A 111 2.32 2.85 -8.66
N ARG A 112 1.28 3.61 -9.03
CA ARG A 112 1.45 5.03 -9.43
C ARG A 112 2.04 5.88 -8.30
N ILE A 113 1.55 5.73 -7.07
CA ILE A 113 2.07 6.47 -5.90
C ILE A 113 3.54 6.10 -5.64
N ALA A 114 3.87 4.81 -5.62
CA ALA A 114 5.22 4.31 -5.41
C ALA A 114 6.19 4.81 -6.49
N LEU A 115 5.78 4.78 -7.77
CA LEU A 115 6.58 5.31 -8.86
C LEU A 115 6.72 6.84 -8.79
N ALA A 116 5.65 7.55 -8.41
CA ALA A 116 5.68 8.99 -8.20
C ALA A 116 6.68 9.37 -7.11
N MET A 117 6.61 8.75 -5.92
CA MET A 117 7.56 9.00 -4.84
C MET A 117 9.01 8.77 -5.30
N GLN A 118 9.29 7.65 -5.96
CA GLN A 118 10.63 7.36 -6.50
C GLN A 118 11.06 8.38 -7.58
N ALA A 119 10.15 8.84 -8.43
CA ALA A 119 10.43 9.84 -9.44
C ALA A 119 10.73 11.21 -8.83
N GLY A 120 10.02 11.59 -7.76
CA GLY A 120 10.27 12.80 -6.99
C GLY A 120 11.66 12.79 -6.35
N LEU A 121 12.05 11.68 -5.71
CA LEU A 121 13.39 11.50 -5.14
C LEU A 121 14.49 11.64 -6.21
N ARG A 122 14.34 10.96 -7.35
CA ARG A 122 15.30 11.06 -8.47
C ARG A 122 15.40 12.46 -9.08
N ALA A 123 14.35 13.26 -8.96
CA ALA A 123 14.31 14.63 -9.44
C ALA A 123 14.88 15.65 -8.43
N GLY A 124 15.36 15.19 -7.26
CA GLY A 124 16.04 16.01 -6.27
C GLY A 124 15.46 15.90 -4.85
N GLY A 125 14.21 15.44 -4.71
CA GLY A 125 13.57 15.27 -3.40
C GLY A 125 13.39 16.56 -2.60
N GLU A 126 13.26 16.42 -1.28
CA GLU A 126 13.43 17.53 -0.34
C GLU A 126 14.93 17.87 -0.22
N VAL A 127 15.27 19.15 0.01
CA VAL A 127 16.68 19.59 0.20
C VAL A 127 17.34 18.88 1.39
N ARG A 128 16.55 18.40 2.35
CA ARG A 128 17.02 17.65 3.51
C ARG A 128 16.94 16.15 3.21
N PRO A 129 17.82 15.33 3.80
CA PRO A 129 17.68 13.89 3.72
C PRO A 129 16.30 13.45 4.23
N GLU A 130 15.61 12.64 3.45
CA GLU A 130 14.40 11.95 3.89
C GLU A 130 14.78 10.79 4.82
N SER A 131 14.21 10.75 6.03
CA SER A 131 14.40 9.66 6.99
C SER A 131 13.16 8.82 7.25
N SER A 132 11.99 9.28 6.79
CA SER A 132 10.70 8.63 7.04
C SER A 132 9.80 8.63 5.80
N ALA A 133 8.85 7.70 5.78
CA ALA A 133 7.84 7.62 4.74
C ALA A 133 6.57 6.98 5.31
N GLY A 134 5.40 7.48 4.89
CA GLY A 134 4.11 6.96 5.32
C GLY A 134 3.14 6.81 4.16
N LEU A 135 2.26 5.81 4.26
CA LEU A 135 1.14 5.61 3.36
C LEU A 135 -0.09 5.26 4.17
N CYS A 136 -1.13 6.06 4.05
CA CYS A 136 -2.45 5.71 4.54
C CYS A 136 -3.38 5.40 3.37
N TYR A 137 -4.14 4.32 3.47
CA TYR A 137 -5.13 3.90 2.48
C TYR A 137 -6.40 3.40 3.16
N ALA A 138 -7.52 3.50 2.48
CA ALA A 138 -8.80 2.98 2.95
C ALA A 138 -9.54 2.35 1.78
N SER A 139 -10.46 1.43 2.09
CA SER A 139 -11.36 0.87 1.09
C SER A 139 -12.25 1.96 0.49
N GLY A 140 -12.31 2.03 -0.84
CA GLY A 140 -13.24 2.91 -1.54
C GLY A 140 -14.71 2.45 -1.46
N THR A 141 -14.96 1.25 -0.96
CA THR A 141 -16.29 0.68 -0.79
C THR A 141 -16.61 0.50 0.69
N SER A 142 -17.76 1.04 1.12
CA SER A 142 -18.23 0.79 2.48
C SER A 142 -18.71 -0.66 2.64
N SER A 143 -18.45 -1.23 3.80
CA SER A 143 -18.91 -2.54 4.22
C SER A 143 -19.79 -2.41 5.47
N SER A 144 -20.49 -3.50 5.82
CA SER A 144 -21.25 -3.56 7.07
C SER A 144 -20.37 -3.63 8.33
N LYS A 145 -19.05 -3.66 8.17
CA LYS A 145 -18.06 -3.83 9.26
C LYS A 145 -17.14 -2.62 9.30
N TRP A 146 -17.35 -1.73 10.27
CA TRP A 146 -16.62 -0.46 10.38
C TRP A 146 -15.08 -0.61 10.36
N TRP A 147 -14.54 -1.71 10.91
CA TRP A 147 -13.09 -1.94 10.92
C TRP A 147 -12.50 -2.31 9.56
N LYS A 148 -13.32 -2.75 8.59
CA LYS A 148 -12.89 -2.96 7.19
C LYS A 148 -12.91 -1.68 6.37
N ASP A 149 -13.63 -0.67 6.86
CA ASP A 149 -13.78 0.63 6.23
C ASP A 149 -12.81 1.66 6.86
N SER A 150 -12.23 1.31 8.01
CA SER A 150 -11.23 2.12 8.69
C SER A 150 -9.95 2.16 7.85
N GLY A 151 -9.39 3.35 7.66
CA GLY A 151 -8.12 3.49 6.96
C GLY A 151 -6.98 2.80 7.72
N GLU A 152 -6.08 2.19 6.97
CA GLU A 152 -4.84 1.60 7.46
C GLU A 152 -3.67 2.50 7.07
N CYS A 153 -2.67 2.60 7.94
CA CYS A 153 -1.46 3.35 7.68
C CYS A 153 -0.23 2.47 7.88
N LEU A 154 0.67 2.52 6.90
CA LEU A 154 2.02 1.97 6.98
C LEU A 154 2.99 3.13 7.20
N SER A 155 3.91 2.98 8.14
CA SER A 155 4.95 3.98 8.39
C SER A 155 6.34 3.35 8.52
N ILE A 156 7.31 4.03 7.94
CA ILE A 156 8.73 3.88 8.22
C ILE A 156 9.14 5.14 8.95
N GLU A 157 9.42 5.02 10.24
CA GLU A 157 9.71 6.17 11.11
C GLU A 157 11.17 6.63 11.00
N ASP A 158 12.08 5.72 10.71
CA ASP A 158 13.52 5.98 10.57
C ASP A 158 14.18 4.95 9.65
N SER A 159 14.76 5.41 8.54
CA SER A 159 15.52 4.60 7.58
C SER A 159 16.37 5.50 6.68
N ASP A 160 17.49 4.98 6.18
CA ASP A 160 18.29 5.61 5.12
C ASP A 160 17.59 5.57 3.74
N THR A 161 16.61 4.68 3.56
CA THR A 161 15.86 4.49 2.31
C THR A 161 14.35 4.37 2.55
N PRO A 162 13.72 5.35 3.21
CA PRO A 162 12.38 5.17 3.79
C PRO A 162 11.31 4.90 2.74
N VAL A 163 11.40 5.51 1.55
CA VAL A 163 10.45 5.27 0.45
C VAL A 163 10.58 3.85 -0.09
N MET A 164 11.80 3.32 -0.22
CA MET A 164 12.01 1.96 -0.72
C MET A 164 11.53 0.92 0.30
N ASP A 165 11.77 1.18 1.59
CA ASP A 165 11.30 0.32 2.67
C ASP A 165 9.78 0.35 2.81
N LEU A 166 9.14 1.51 2.62
CA LEU A 166 7.68 1.62 2.60
C LEU A 166 7.09 0.81 1.43
N ILE A 167 7.71 0.87 0.24
CA ILE A 167 7.27 0.08 -0.91
C ILE A 167 7.40 -1.42 -0.64
N LYS A 168 8.52 -1.83 -0.02
CA LYS A 168 8.73 -3.22 0.39
C LYS A 168 7.67 -3.66 1.41
N LEU A 169 7.42 -2.85 2.44
CA LEU A 169 6.43 -3.12 3.48
C LEU A 169 5.02 -3.26 2.90
N PHE A 170 4.63 -2.37 1.98
CA PHE A 170 3.35 -2.50 1.30
C PHE A 170 3.24 -3.77 0.46
N ASN A 171 4.29 -4.12 -0.31
CA ASN A 171 4.29 -5.35 -1.09
C ASN A 171 4.19 -6.60 -0.21
N LEU A 172 4.82 -6.60 0.96
CA LEU A 172 4.69 -7.67 1.96
C LEU A 172 3.23 -7.80 2.43
N GLU A 173 2.59 -6.68 2.77
CA GLU A 173 1.19 -6.70 3.23
C GLU A 173 0.23 -7.15 2.12
N GLN A 174 0.40 -6.66 0.89
CA GLN A 174 -0.40 -7.13 -0.25
C GLN A 174 -0.14 -8.60 -0.58
N SER A 175 1.09 -9.07 -0.41
CA SER A 175 1.42 -10.49 -0.54
C SER A 175 0.68 -11.33 0.49
N ARG A 176 0.61 -10.87 1.75
CA ARG A 176 -0.12 -11.55 2.82
C ARG A 176 -1.62 -11.64 2.52
N LEU A 177 -2.23 -10.54 2.09
CA LEU A 177 -3.65 -10.52 1.70
C LEU A 177 -3.93 -11.45 0.51
N ALA A 178 -3.04 -11.50 -0.47
CA ALA A 178 -3.15 -12.41 -1.61
C ALA A 178 -2.98 -13.87 -1.19
N LEU A 179 -2.07 -14.16 -0.24
CA LEU A 179 -1.89 -15.48 0.34
C LEU A 179 -3.16 -15.96 1.06
N GLU A 180 -3.75 -15.12 1.91
CA GLU A 180 -5.01 -15.39 2.62
C GLU A 180 -6.16 -15.66 1.65
N LYS A 181 -6.31 -14.82 0.61
CA LYS A 181 -7.29 -15.06 -0.46
C LYS A 181 -7.06 -16.39 -1.16
N GLY A 182 -5.80 -16.79 -1.35
CA GLY A 182 -5.42 -18.10 -1.87
C GLY A 182 -6.00 -19.22 -1.00
N PHE A 183 -5.77 -19.16 0.32
CA PHE A 183 -6.31 -20.13 1.27
C PHE A 183 -7.83 -20.20 1.23
N GLU A 184 -8.51 -19.05 1.38
CA GLU A 184 -9.97 -18.97 1.36
C GLU A 184 -10.57 -19.55 0.08
N SER A 185 -9.96 -19.26 -1.08
CA SER A 185 -10.44 -19.76 -2.38
C SER A 185 -10.29 -21.27 -2.49
N PHE A 186 -9.15 -21.82 -2.03
CA PHE A 186 -8.94 -23.28 -2.02
C PHE A 186 -9.87 -24.00 -1.04
N GLU A 187 -10.15 -23.42 0.13
CA GLU A 187 -11.14 -23.95 1.08
C GLU A 187 -12.57 -23.90 0.52
N GLY A 188 -12.90 -22.84 -0.23
CA GLY A 188 -14.17 -22.69 -0.93
C GLY A 188 -14.32 -23.53 -2.21
N GLY A 189 -13.25 -24.20 -2.66
CA GLY A 189 -13.24 -25.03 -3.87
C GLY A 189 -12.99 -24.28 -5.19
N ASP A 190 -12.75 -22.97 -5.14
CA ASP A 190 -12.33 -22.16 -6.30
C ASP A 190 -10.81 -22.20 -6.45
N PHE A 191 -10.32 -23.31 -6.98
CA PHE A 191 -8.91 -23.58 -7.09
C PHE A 191 -8.19 -22.72 -8.14
N ASP A 192 -8.92 -22.16 -9.12
CA ASP A 192 -8.32 -21.34 -10.16
C ASP A 192 -8.08 -19.92 -9.62
N SER A 193 -9.07 -19.32 -8.98
CA SER A 193 -8.90 -18.06 -8.24
C SER A 193 -7.84 -18.18 -7.14
N GLY A 194 -7.82 -19.32 -6.43
CA GLY A 194 -6.79 -19.58 -5.42
C GLY A 194 -5.39 -19.63 -6.02
N SER A 195 -5.23 -20.28 -7.18
CA SER A 195 -3.93 -20.35 -7.87
C SER A 195 -3.47 -18.96 -8.33
N ASP A 196 -4.36 -18.15 -8.89
CA ASP A 196 -4.05 -16.78 -9.31
C ASP A 196 -3.64 -15.91 -8.11
N ALA A 197 -4.29 -16.07 -6.97
CA ALA A 197 -3.95 -15.35 -5.74
C ALA A 197 -2.54 -15.71 -5.23
N PHE A 198 -2.17 -16.99 -5.25
CA PHE A 198 -0.79 -17.40 -4.92
C PHE A 198 0.26 -16.84 -5.88
N GLU A 199 -0.04 -16.78 -7.19
CA GLU A 199 0.89 -16.16 -8.15
C GLU A 199 1.05 -14.65 -7.91
N ILE A 200 -0.02 -13.95 -7.53
CA ILE A 200 0.04 -12.55 -7.11
C ILE A 200 0.93 -12.40 -5.87
N ALA A 201 0.70 -13.21 -4.83
CA ALA A 201 1.50 -13.19 -3.61
C ALA A 201 2.98 -13.40 -3.94
N LYS A 202 3.30 -14.43 -4.73
CA LYS A 202 4.68 -14.75 -5.14
C LYS A 202 5.33 -13.63 -5.93
N ARG A 203 4.59 -12.93 -6.80
CA ARG A 203 5.14 -11.79 -7.55
C ARG A 203 5.49 -10.63 -6.62
N LEU A 204 4.71 -10.41 -5.57
CA LEU A 204 4.91 -9.32 -4.61
C LEU A 204 6.00 -9.65 -3.56
N ASN A 205 6.14 -10.92 -3.19
CA ASN A 205 7.14 -11.41 -2.23
C ASN A 205 7.82 -12.70 -2.74
N PRO A 206 8.69 -12.62 -3.77
CA PRO A 206 9.22 -13.80 -4.46
C PRO A 206 10.20 -14.65 -3.64
N THR A 207 10.73 -14.09 -2.55
CA THR A 207 11.67 -14.78 -1.65
C THR A 207 10.98 -15.59 -0.56
N ASP A 208 9.68 -15.41 -0.38
CA ASP A 208 8.92 -16.11 0.65
C ASP A 208 8.56 -17.53 0.19
N MET A 209 9.16 -18.51 0.87
CA MET A 209 8.96 -19.93 0.58
C MET A 209 7.62 -20.45 1.07
N GLU A 210 6.90 -19.72 1.93
CA GLU A 210 5.58 -20.10 2.42
C GLU A 210 4.53 -20.12 1.30
N ILE A 211 4.62 -19.16 0.40
CA ILE A 211 3.70 -19.01 -0.72
C ILE A 211 3.70 -20.27 -1.61
N PRO A 212 4.83 -20.71 -2.20
CA PRO A 212 4.84 -21.89 -3.05
C PRO A 212 4.71 -23.20 -2.25
N LEU A 213 5.06 -23.22 -0.95
CA LEU A 213 4.80 -24.37 -0.07
C LEU A 213 3.30 -24.65 0.00
N TRP A 214 2.51 -23.65 0.36
CA TRP A 214 1.07 -23.82 0.49
C TRP A 214 0.38 -23.98 -0.85
N GLN A 215 0.75 -23.22 -1.88
CA GLN A 215 0.21 -23.39 -3.22
C GLN A 215 0.37 -24.84 -3.71
N GLY A 216 1.58 -25.40 -3.55
CA GLY A 216 1.87 -26.76 -3.94
C GLY A 216 1.09 -27.79 -3.12
N PHE A 217 0.99 -27.60 -1.81
CA PHE A 217 0.19 -28.45 -0.92
C PHE A 217 -1.29 -28.46 -1.29
N PHE A 218 -1.90 -27.29 -1.47
CA PHE A 218 -3.31 -27.16 -1.83
C PHE A 218 -3.62 -27.70 -3.23
N LEU A 219 -2.72 -27.52 -4.19
CA LEU A 219 -2.83 -28.19 -5.50
C LEU A 219 -2.76 -29.72 -5.36
N TYR A 220 -1.90 -30.25 -4.50
CA TYR A 220 -1.86 -31.69 -4.25
C TYR A 220 -3.17 -32.19 -3.61
N LYS A 221 -3.61 -31.51 -2.55
CA LYS A 221 -4.83 -31.82 -1.79
C LYS A 221 -6.09 -31.78 -2.66
N SER A 222 -6.17 -30.85 -3.62
CA SER A 222 -7.29 -30.70 -4.56
C SER A 222 -7.24 -31.65 -5.77
N GLY A 223 -6.33 -32.65 -5.77
CA GLY A 223 -6.23 -33.66 -6.83
C GLY A 223 -5.34 -33.27 -8.01
N ARG A 224 -4.83 -32.04 -8.06
CA ARG A 224 -3.86 -31.56 -9.07
C ARG A 224 -2.43 -32.00 -8.70
N LYS A 225 -2.27 -33.28 -8.32
CA LYS A 225 -1.08 -33.85 -7.66
C LYS A 225 0.23 -33.57 -8.40
N ALA A 226 0.27 -33.74 -9.72
CA ALA A 226 1.49 -33.52 -10.51
C ALA A 226 1.98 -32.07 -10.47
N LYS A 227 1.05 -31.09 -10.53
CA LYS A 227 1.38 -29.66 -10.44
C LYS A 227 1.89 -29.31 -9.04
N GLY A 228 1.18 -29.78 -8.01
CA GLY A 228 1.57 -29.56 -6.61
C GLY A 228 2.97 -30.09 -6.30
N LEU A 229 3.26 -31.34 -6.68
CA LEU A 229 4.58 -31.95 -6.48
C LEU A 229 5.70 -31.21 -7.24
N LYS A 230 5.43 -30.70 -8.44
CA LYS A 230 6.41 -29.92 -9.21
C LYS A 230 6.81 -28.63 -8.48
N ILE A 231 5.85 -27.94 -7.86
CA ILE A 231 6.10 -26.71 -7.10
C ILE A 231 6.83 -27.03 -5.79
N LEU A 232 6.41 -28.09 -5.09
CA LEU A 232 6.96 -28.47 -3.79
C LEU A 232 8.39 -29.01 -3.86
N ARG A 233 8.75 -29.70 -4.94
CA ARG A 233 10.04 -30.39 -5.07
C ARG A 233 11.25 -29.52 -4.68
N PRO A 234 11.51 -28.36 -5.30
CA PRO A 234 12.66 -27.54 -4.93
C PRO A 234 12.65 -27.03 -3.48
N ILE A 235 11.46 -26.91 -2.87
CA ILE A 235 11.29 -26.40 -1.50
C ILE A 235 11.59 -27.52 -0.48
N ILE A 236 11.05 -28.72 -0.74
CA ILE A 236 11.23 -29.89 0.12
C ILE A 236 12.66 -30.45 -0.02
N GLU A 237 13.27 -30.36 -1.20
CA GLU A 237 14.67 -30.77 -1.42
C GLU A 237 15.69 -29.76 -0.87
N SER A 238 15.24 -28.59 -0.41
CA SER A 238 16.14 -27.61 0.21
C SER A 238 16.70 -28.12 1.55
N ASN A 239 17.85 -27.55 1.96
CA ASN A 239 18.46 -27.86 3.25
C ASN A 239 17.71 -27.26 4.44
N ASP A 240 16.68 -26.45 4.19
CA ASP A 240 15.86 -25.85 5.24
C ASP A 240 14.89 -26.91 5.81
N PRO A 241 14.91 -27.19 7.12
CA PRO A 241 13.95 -28.11 7.72
C PRO A 241 12.52 -27.53 7.77
N TRP A 242 12.36 -26.21 7.69
CA TRP A 242 11.08 -25.51 7.88
C TRP A 242 9.95 -26.02 6.99
N PRO A 243 10.10 -26.18 5.65
CA PRO A 243 9.02 -26.66 4.79
C PRO A 243 8.48 -28.04 5.17
N LYS A 244 9.38 -28.99 5.49
CA LYS A 244 9.01 -30.35 5.90
C LYS A 244 8.27 -30.33 7.23
N GLU A 245 8.76 -29.55 8.18
CA GLU A 245 8.16 -29.46 9.51
C GLU A 245 6.79 -28.78 9.48
N THR A 246 6.64 -27.71 8.69
CA THR A 246 5.35 -27.03 8.46
C THR A 246 4.30 -28.01 7.92
N LEU A 247 4.64 -28.82 6.92
CA LEU A 247 3.68 -29.79 6.37
C LEU A 247 3.32 -30.91 7.35
N ARG A 248 4.26 -31.39 8.19
CA ARG A 248 3.94 -32.37 9.24
C ARG A 248 2.97 -31.81 10.28
N ARG A 249 3.15 -30.55 10.68
CA ARG A 249 2.34 -29.93 11.73
C ARG A 249 0.96 -29.51 11.24
N PHE A 250 0.90 -28.96 10.03
CA PHE A 250 -0.29 -28.24 9.56
C PHE A 250 -0.92 -28.86 8.32
N GLY A 251 -0.23 -29.77 7.62
CA GLY A 251 -0.76 -30.48 6.46
C GLY A 251 -1.68 -31.66 6.80
N GLY A 252 -1.71 -32.08 8.07
CA GLY A 252 -2.45 -33.26 8.52
C GLY A 252 -2.03 -34.54 7.79
N SER A 253 -2.94 -35.52 7.69
CA SER A 253 -2.64 -36.79 7.03
C SER A 253 -2.24 -36.65 5.56
N VAL A 254 -2.75 -35.62 4.86
CA VAL A 254 -2.38 -35.31 3.47
C VAL A 254 -0.93 -34.82 3.40
N GLY A 255 -0.49 -34.02 4.38
CA GLY A 255 0.89 -33.56 4.49
C GLY A 255 1.86 -34.72 4.70
N ASP A 256 1.52 -35.64 5.60
CA ASP A 256 2.32 -36.84 5.85
C ASP A 256 2.43 -37.74 4.61
N GLU A 257 1.30 -38.05 3.94
CA GLU A 257 1.26 -38.82 2.68
C GLU A 257 2.15 -38.16 1.61
N LEU A 258 2.05 -36.83 1.48
CA LEU A 258 2.81 -36.06 0.51
C LEU A 258 4.31 -36.16 0.77
N LEU A 259 4.74 -35.99 2.03
CA LEU A 259 6.15 -36.06 2.41
C LEU A 259 6.71 -37.47 2.22
N GLU A 260 5.99 -38.50 2.64
CA GLU A 260 6.39 -39.90 2.40
C GLU A 260 6.58 -40.16 0.90
N LYS A 261 5.66 -39.69 0.07
CA LYS A 261 5.73 -39.85 -1.38
C LYS A 261 6.92 -39.12 -2.00
N MET A 262 7.26 -37.93 -1.53
CA MET A 262 8.39 -37.16 -2.06
C MET A 262 9.73 -37.75 -1.61
N LEU A 263 9.86 -38.11 -0.34
CA LEU A 263 11.12 -38.63 0.23
C LEU A 263 11.40 -40.09 -0.14
N SER A 264 10.37 -40.87 -0.49
CA SER A 264 10.56 -42.24 -1.01
C SER A 264 11.03 -42.27 -2.47
N ALA A 265 10.74 -41.21 -3.25
CA ALA A 265 11.18 -41.08 -4.63
C ALA A 265 12.68 -40.73 -4.76
N GLU A 266 13.31 -40.18 -3.72
CA GLU A 266 14.76 -39.87 -3.69
C GLU A 266 15.64 -41.11 -3.46
N LYS A 267 15.06 -42.23 -3.01
CA LYS A 267 15.79 -43.48 -2.68
C LYS A 267 15.92 -44.48 -3.83
N LYS A 268 15.51 -44.12 -5.05
CA LYS A 268 15.61 -44.94 -6.27
C LYS A 268 16.42 -44.22 -7.33
#